data_AF-A0A7S4B3D7-F1
#
_entry.id   AF-A0A7S4B3D7-F1
#
_cell.length_a   1.000
_cell.length_b   1.000
_cell.length_c   1.000
_cell.angle_alpha   90.00
_cell.angle_beta   90.00
_cell.angle_gamma   90.00
#
_symmetry.space_group_name_H-M   'P 1'
#
loop_
_entity.id
_entity.type
_entity.pdbx_description
1 polymer ?
#
loop_
_entity_poly.entity_id
_entity_poly.type
_entity_poly.pdbx_seq_one_letter_code
_entity_poly.pdbx_strand_id
1 'polypeptide(L)'
;MQEGLITCCRVHELARRALEFGGPQGAPSHHQRQRRTDVQERTAEAMAEFAKYRARDGIFTKQFVLSNIVTMAPASWWATYGKHLPTIASVAQRVLSQPVSASAAERNWSIYGQIKSPDRNRLRHKVADKLAYCHEVLHLADKLQKASYSQKATSWVDDS
;
A
#
# COMPACT_ATOMS: atom_id res chain seq x y z
N MET A 1 27.98 3.11 -7.96
CA MET A 1 27.36 2.36 -6.83
C MET A 1 27.84 2.89 -5.47
N GLN A 2 27.70 4.20 -5.17
CA GLN A 2 28.01 4.74 -3.82
C GLN A 2 27.09 5.89 -3.33
N GLU A 3 26.08 6.30 -4.09
CA GLU A 3 25.18 7.39 -3.68
C GLU A 3 24.02 6.94 -2.76
N GLY A 4 23.71 5.64 -2.71
CA GLY A 4 22.55 5.11 -1.96
C GLY A 4 22.73 4.94 -0.46
N LEU A 5 23.98 4.93 0.04
CA LEU A 5 24.26 4.71 1.47
C LEU A 5 24.29 6.02 2.30
N ILE A 6 24.55 7.17 1.68
CA ILE A 6 24.67 8.46 2.40
C ILE A 6 23.28 8.98 2.85
N THR A 7 22.21 8.63 2.13
CA THR A 7 20.84 9.04 2.47
C THR A 7 20.27 8.27 3.68
N CYS A 8 20.69 7.02 3.88
CA CYS A 8 20.19 6.16 4.97
C CYS A 8 20.65 6.66 6.36
N CYS A 9 21.91 7.05 6.49
CA CYS A 9 22.44 7.58 7.76
C CYS A 9 21.77 8.91 8.17
N ARG A 10 21.48 9.78 7.20
CA ARG A 10 20.86 11.09 7.47
C ARG A 10 19.38 10.98 7.88
N VAL A 11 18.66 9.99 7.36
CA VAL A 11 17.27 9.70 7.77
C VAL A 11 17.23 9.10 9.18
N HIS A 12 18.20 8.24 9.53
CA HIS A 12 18.27 7.65 10.88
C HIS A 12 18.64 8.70 11.96
N GLU A 13 19.52 9.65 11.64
CA GLU A 13 19.96 10.69 12.57
C GLU A 13 18.92 11.83 12.72
N LEU A 14 18.18 12.15 11.65
CA LEU A 14 16.99 13.02 11.73
C LEU A 14 15.83 12.37 12.50
N ALA A 15 15.61 11.06 12.34
CA ALA A 15 14.61 10.32 13.12
C ALA A 15 14.97 10.24 14.61
N ARG A 16 16.26 10.11 14.94
CA ARG A 16 16.75 10.10 16.33
C ARG A 16 16.61 11.49 16.99
N ARG A 17 16.94 12.57 16.28
CA ARG A 17 16.72 13.96 16.76
C ARG A 17 15.25 14.35 16.87
N ALA A 18 14.37 13.77 16.06
CA ALA A 18 12.91 13.99 16.16
C ALA A 18 12.28 13.35 17.41
N LEU A 19 12.95 12.37 18.05
CA LEU A 19 12.50 11.75 19.30
C LEU A 19 12.94 12.54 20.55
N GLU A 20 13.88 13.48 20.43
CA GLU A 20 14.43 14.26 21.55
C GLU A 20 13.77 15.64 21.73
N PHE A 21 13.06 16.16 20.71
CA PHE A 21 12.23 17.36 20.87
C PHE A 21 10.85 16.97 21.40
N GLY A 22 10.65 17.21 22.69
CA GLY A 22 9.38 17.01 23.39
C GLY A 22 8.18 17.47 22.57
N GLY A 23 7.27 16.53 22.30
CA GLY A 23 6.01 16.81 21.62
C GLY A 23 5.16 17.82 22.40
N PRO A 24 4.20 18.50 21.73
CA PRO A 24 3.35 19.48 22.38
C PRO A 24 2.60 18.84 23.56
N GLN A 25 2.84 19.36 24.76
CA GLN A 25 2.18 19.00 26.01
C GLN A 25 0.74 19.54 26.06
N GLY A 26 -0.07 19.14 25.08
CA GLY A 26 -1.50 19.40 25.02
C GLY A 26 -2.24 18.08 24.88
N ALA A 27 -3.22 17.84 25.75
CA ALA A 27 -4.08 16.66 25.63
C ALA A 27 -4.71 16.63 24.22
N PRO A 28 -4.65 15.50 23.49
CA PRO A 28 -5.22 15.42 22.15
C PRO A 28 -6.71 15.74 22.20
N SER A 29 -7.18 16.57 21.25
CA SER A 29 -8.59 16.91 21.12
C SER A 29 -9.46 15.66 21.00
N HIS A 30 -10.73 15.72 21.44
CA HIS A 30 -11.64 14.56 21.45
C HIS A 30 -11.67 13.81 20.11
N HIS A 31 -11.72 14.53 18.99
CA HIS A 31 -11.66 13.95 17.64
C HIS A 31 -10.31 13.29 17.30
N GLN A 32 -9.18 13.84 17.77
CA GLN A 32 -7.88 13.19 17.60
C GLN A 32 -7.75 11.94 18.49
N ARG A 33 -8.36 11.94 19.68
CA ARG A 33 -8.40 10.78 20.57
C ARG A 33 -9.27 9.68 19.98
N GLN A 34 -10.46 10.03 19.49
CA GLN A 34 -11.36 9.12 18.79
C GLN A 34 -10.72 8.51 17.54
N ARG A 35 -9.96 9.32 16.78
CA ARG A 35 -9.16 8.87 15.62
C ARG A 35 -7.90 8.07 15.96
N ARG A 36 -7.55 7.96 17.24
CA ARG A 36 -6.47 7.06 17.69
C ARG A 36 -7.05 5.73 18.15
N THR A 37 -8.19 5.77 18.84
CA THR A 37 -8.85 4.57 19.34
C THR A 37 -9.45 3.71 18.22
N ASP A 38 -10.06 4.31 17.20
CA ASP A 38 -10.56 3.61 16.01
C ASP A 38 -9.44 2.91 15.21
N VAL A 39 -8.28 3.56 15.08
CA VAL A 39 -7.10 3.01 14.41
C VAL A 39 -6.54 1.83 15.21
N GLN A 40 -6.49 1.95 16.53
CA GLN A 40 -6.04 0.89 17.42
C GLN A 40 -6.96 -0.34 17.36
N GLU A 41 -8.28 -0.13 17.40
CA GLU A 41 -9.28 -1.20 17.32
C GLU A 41 -9.18 -1.96 15.98
N ARG A 42 -9.17 -1.24 14.86
CA ARG A 42 -9.02 -1.84 13.53
C ARG A 42 -7.70 -2.59 13.35
N THR A 43 -6.64 -2.10 13.99
CA THR A 43 -5.34 -2.79 13.97
C THR A 43 -5.41 -4.09 14.76
N ALA A 44 -6.05 -4.09 15.93
CA ALA A 44 -6.26 -5.29 16.74
C ALA A 44 -7.12 -6.33 16.02
N GLU A 45 -8.20 -5.90 15.36
CA GLU A 45 -9.04 -6.76 14.50
C GLU A 45 -8.23 -7.39 13.37
N ALA A 46 -7.45 -6.57 12.65
CA ALA A 46 -6.59 -7.04 11.57
C ALA A 46 -5.54 -8.07 12.07
N MET A 47 -4.96 -7.85 13.24
CA MET A 47 -4.00 -8.78 13.86
C MET A 47 -4.67 -10.10 14.23
N ALA A 48 -5.89 -10.07 14.78
CA ALA A 48 -6.64 -11.27 15.14
C ALA A 48 -7.04 -12.08 13.89
N GLU A 49 -7.54 -11.42 12.85
CA GLU A 49 -7.83 -12.05 11.56
C GLU A 49 -6.57 -12.62 10.91
N PHE A 50 -5.45 -11.89 10.95
CA PHE A 50 -4.19 -12.35 10.41
C PHE A 50 -3.67 -13.61 11.12
N ALA A 51 -3.85 -13.70 12.45
CA ALA A 51 -3.53 -14.91 13.20
C ALA A 51 -4.34 -16.13 12.71
N LYS A 52 -5.64 -15.96 12.41
CA LYS A 52 -6.50 -17.02 11.84
C LYS A 52 -6.02 -17.45 10.45
N TYR A 53 -5.67 -16.49 9.60
CA TYR A 53 -5.08 -16.79 8.28
C TYR A 53 -3.77 -17.56 8.42
N ARG A 54 -2.87 -17.12 9.32
CA ARG A 54 -1.58 -17.76 9.56
C ARG A 54 -1.71 -19.18 10.11
N ALA A 55 -2.72 -19.42 10.94
CA ALA A 55 -3.08 -20.75 11.43
C ALA A 55 -3.66 -21.68 10.35
N ARG A 56 -3.89 -21.17 9.11
CA ARG A 56 -4.58 -21.87 8.02
C ARG A 56 -5.94 -22.44 8.45
N ASP A 57 -6.64 -21.68 9.28
CA ASP A 57 -7.92 -22.10 9.83
C ASP A 57 -9.07 -21.98 8.80
N GLY A 58 -10.13 -22.75 9.01
CA GLY A 58 -11.35 -22.72 8.20
C GLY A 58 -11.15 -23.13 6.74
N ILE A 59 -11.49 -22.22 5.81
CA ILE A 59 -11.49 -22.53 4.38
C ILE A 59 -10.07 -22.67 3.82
N PHE A 60 -9.06 -22.06 4.45
CA PHE A 60 -7.68 -22.08 3.97
C PHE A 60 -6.97 -23.43 4.15
N THR A 61 -7.55 -24.36 4.92
CA THR A 61 -7.05 -25.74 5.01
C THR A 61 -7.44 -26.58 3.78
N LYS A 62 -8.47 -26.17 3.03
CA LYS A 62 -9.04 -26.99 1.96
C LYS A 62 -8.11 -27.02 0.74
N GLN A 63 -7.81 -28.23 0.25
CA GLN A 63 -6.84 -28.42 -0.84
C GLN A 63 -7.20 -27.63 -2.11
N PHE A 64 -8.47 -27.57 -2.49
CA PHE A 64 -8.89 -26.81 -3.68
C PHE A 64 -8.61 -25.30 -3.56
N VAL A 65 -8.66 -24.75 -2.35
CA VAL A 65 -8.37 -23.33 -2.09
C VAL A 65 -6.90 -23.06 -2.29
N LEU A 66 -6.04 -23.99 -1.83
CA LEU A 66 -4.59 -23.92 -2.01
C LEU A 66 -4.21 -24.10 -3.49
N SER A 67 -4.82 -25.04 -4.21
CA SER A 67 -4.63 -25.19 -5.65
C SER A 67 -4.98 -23.92 -6.41
N ASN A 68 -6.04 -23.22 -5.98
CA ASN A 68 -6.49 -21.99 -6.62
C ASN A 68 -5.57 -20.78 -6.35
N ILE A 69 -4.66 -20.84 -5.38
CA ILE A 69 -3.66 -19.78 -5.16
C ILE A 69 -2.74 -19.62 -6.36
N VAL A 70 -2.39 -20.74 -7.01
CA VAL A 70 -1.43 -20.77 -8.13
C VAL A 70 -2.11 -20.41 -9.46
N THR A 71 -3.39 -20.72 -9.60
CA THR A 71 -4.13 -20.55 -10.86
C THR A 71 -4.84 -19.20 -10.97
N MET A 72 -5.22 -18.59 -9.84
CA MET A 72 -5.95 -17.33 -9.81
C MET A 72 -5.04 -16.13 -9.58
N ALA A 73 -5.45 -14.97 -10.07
CA ALA A 73 -4.80 -13.71 -9.71
C ALA A 73 -4.88 -13.49 -8.17
N PRO A 74 -3.79 -13.06 -7.53
CA PRO A 74 -3.71 -12.88 -6.07
C PRO A 74 -4.87 -12.08 -5.46
N ALA A 75 -5.23 -10.95 -6.08
CA ALA A 75 -6.33 -10.10 -5.62
C ALA A 75 -7.70 -10.81 -5.75
N SER A 76 -7.93 -11.52 -6.86
CA SER A 76 -9.17 -12.27 -7.10
C SER A 76 -9.34 -13.45 -6.15
N TRP A 77 -8.24 -14.11 -5.77
CA TRP A 77 -8.25 -15.16 -4.76
C TRP A 77 -8.70 -14.62 -3.40
N TRP A 78 -8.14 -13.49 -2.96
CA TRP A 78 -8.55 -12.83 -1.71
C TRP A 78 -10.00 -12.33 -1.75
N ALA A 79 -10.49 -11.85 -2.90
CA ALA A 79 -11.89 -11.47 -3.07
C ALA A 79 -12.86 -12.68 -2.95
N THR A 80 -12.40 -13.87 -3.36
CA THR A 80 -13.22 -15.09 -3.38
C THR A 80 -13.24 -15.78 -2.02
N TYR A 81 -12.07 -16.02 -1.42
CA TYR A 81 -11.94 -16.82 -0.19
C TYR A 81 -11.78 -15.99 1.08
N GLY A 82 -11.36 -14.73 0.97
CA GLY A 82 -11.08 -13.85 2.11
C GLY A 82 -12.32 -13.25 2.80
N LYS A 83 -13.54 -13.54 2.36
CA LYS A 83 -14.78 -12.94 2.89
C LYS A 83 -14.98 -13.13 4.40
N HIS A 84 -14.44 -14.21 4.96
CA HIS A 84 -14.52 -14.51 6.39
C HIS A 84 -13.46 -13.77 7.24
N LEU A 85 -12.51 -13.09 6.59
CA LEU A 85 -11.51 -12.21 7.20
C LEU A 85 -11.56 -10.83 6.51
N PRO A 86 -12.64 -10.04 6.73
CA PRO A 86 -12.94 -8.86 5.95
C PRO A 86 -11.87 -7.76 6.06
N THR A 87 -11.28 -7.59 7.23
CA THR A 87 -10.29 -6.55 7.49
C THR A 87 -9.02 -6.83 6.69
N ILE A 88 -8.45 -8.02 6.82
CA ILE A 88 -7.22 -8.37 6.09
C ILE A 88 -7.48 -8.56 4.60
N ALA A 89 -8.64 -9.10 4.20
CA ALA A 89 -8.95 -9.31 2.78
C ALA A 89 -9.05 -7.98 2.03
N SER A 90 -9.58 -6.93 2.67
CA SER A 90 -9.62 -5.58 2.09
C SER A 90 -8.23 -5.00 1.86
N VAL A 91 -7.30 -5.24 2.79
CA VAL A 91 -5.91 -4.78 2.71
C VAL A 91 -5.15 -5.60 1.66
N ALA A 92 -5.28 -6.94 1.71
CA ALA A 92 -4.61 -7.85 0.79
C ALA A 92 -5.00 -7.58 -0.66
N GLN A 93 -6.29 -7.38 -0.95
CA GLN A 93 -6.74 -7.02 -2.30
C GLN A 93 -6.09 -5.72 -2.80
N ARG A 94 -6.03 -4.69 -1.94
CA ARG A 94 -5.40 -3.41 -2.31
C ARG A 94 -3.92 -3.57 -2.57
N VAL A 95 -3.17 -4.17 -1.64
CA VAL A 95 -1.72 -4.35 -1.77
C VAL A 95 -1.38 -5.21 -2.98
N LEU A 96 -2.07 -6.34 -3.17
CA LEU A 96 -1.82 -7.27 -4.27
C LEU A 96 -2.32 -6.77 -5.63
N SER A 97 -3.18 -5.75 -5.65
CA SER A 97 -3.57 -5.06 -6.89
C SER A 97 -2.57 -3.99 -7.33
N GLN A 98 -1.60 -3.63 -6.48
CA GLN A 98 -0.60 -2.63 -6.83
C GLN A 98 0.50 -3.22 -7.71
N PRO A 99 1.00 -2.45 -8.70
CA PRO A 99 2.16 -2.86 -9.47
C PRO A 99 3.39 -2.93 -8.55
N VAL A 100 4.06 -4.09 -8.53
CA VAL A 100 5.24 -4.34 -7.70
C VAL A 100 6.53 -3.80 -8.33
N SER A 101 6.48 -3.33 -9.57
CA SER A 101 7.69 -2.91 -10.28
C SER A 101 8.20 -1.56 -9.78
N ALA A 102 9.50 -1.49 -9.46
CA ALA A 102 10.19 -0.24 -9.14
C ALA A 102 9.98 0.81 -10.23
N SER A 103 9.96 0.39 -11.50
CA SER A 103 9.68 1.25 -12.65
C SER A 103 8.29 1.91 -12.61
N ALA A 104 7.27 1.27 -12.02
CA ALA A 104 5.96 1.89 -11.86
C ALA A 104 5.98 2.96 -10.76
N ALA A 105 6.67 2.68 -9.66
CA ALA A 105 6.87 3.67 -8.60
C ALA A 105 7.71 4.86 -9.08
N GLU A 106 8.81 4.62 -9.81
CA GLU A 106 9.66 5.66 -10.40
C GLU A 106 8.90 6.57 -11.36
N ARG A 107 7.99 6.02 -12.18
CA ARG A 107 7.09 6.83 -13.00
C ARG A 107 6.22 7.74 -12.15
N ASN A 108 5.58 7.21 -11.11
CA ASN A 108 4.74 8.01 -10.21
C ASN A 108 5.56 9.11 -9.51
N TRP A 109 6.78 8.80 -9.08
CA TRP A 109 7.70 9.78 -8.48
C TRP A 109 8.16 10.85 -9.47
N SER A 110 8.41 10.48 -10.73
CA SER A 110 8.75 11.42 -11.80
C SER A 110 7.61 12.41 -12.06
N ILE A 111 6.37 11.90 -12.18
CA ILE A 111 5.16 12.74 -12.31
C ILE A 111 4.99 13.66 -11.10
N TYR A 112 5.20 13.13 -9.90
CA TYR A 112 5.12 13.94 -8.69
C TYR A 112 6.18 15.06 -8.69
N GLY A 113 7.40 14.77 -9.15
CA GLY A 113 8.45 15.77 -9.37
C GLY A 113 8.09 16.83 -10.42
N GLN A 114 7.33 16.46 -11.44
CA GLN A 114 6.77 17.43 -12.41
C GLN A 114 5.71 18.32 -11.76
N ILE A 115 4.81 17.77 -10.95
CA ILE A 115 3.74 18.51 -10.25
C ILE A 115 4.31 19.44 -9.18
N LYS A 116 5.30 18.98 -8.42
CA LYS A 116 5.96 19.70 -7.32
C LYS A 116 7.44 19.90 -7.64
N SER A 117 7.71 20.69 -8.67
CA SER A 117 9.08 21.11 -8.97
C SER A 117 9.55 22.21 -8.01
N PRO A 118 10.87 22.43 -7.85
CA PRO A 118 11.41 23.50 -6.99
C PRO A 118 10.77 24.86 -7.29
N ASP A 119 10.57 25.17 -8.57
CA ASP A 119 9.96 26.42 -9.03
C ASP A 119 8.42 26.45 -8.88
N ARG A 120 7.76 25.30 -8.74
CA ARG A 120 6.30 25.13 -8.71
C ARG A 120 5.80 24.44 -7.43
N ASN A 121 6.35 24.80 -6.28
CA ASN A 121 6.05 24.15 -4.99
C ASN A 121 4.82 24.70 -4.23
N ARG A 122 4.03 25.60 -4.84
CA ARG A 122 2.89 26.26 -4.16
C ARG A 122 1.72 25.32 -3.86
N LEU A 123 1.67 24.13 -4.47
CA LEU A 123 0.61 23.15 -4.26
C LEU A 123 0.74 22.46 -2.89
N ARG A 124 -0.38 22.33 -2.17
CA ARG A 124 -0.46 21.52 -0.94
C ARG A 124 -0.26 20.04 -1.31
N HIS A 125 0.42 19.29 -0.45
CA HIS A 125 0.70 17.86 -0.66
C HIS A 125 -0.56 17.05 -1.04
N LYS A 126 -1.66 17.23 -0.29
CA LYS A 126 -2.95 16.56 -0.57
C LYS A 126 -3.50 16.81 -1.97
N VAL A 127 -3.19 17.96 -2.58
CA VAL A 127 -3.63 18.29 -3.95
C VAL A 127 -2.69 17.66 -4.96
N ALA A 128 -1.37 17.70 -4.71
CA ALA A 128 -0.38 17.03 -5.54
C ALA A 128 -0.60 15.50 -5.59
N ASP A 129 -0.91 14.87 -4.46
CA ASP A 129 -1.23 13.44 -4.38
C ASP A 129 -2.43 13.07 -5.28
N LYS A 130 -3.48 13.90 -5.25
CA LYS A 130 -4.66 13.70 -6.08
C LYS A 130 -4.35 13.87 -7.56
N LEU A 131 -3.54 14.87 -7.93
CA LEU A 131 -3.13 15.09 -9.31
C LEU A 131 -2.30 13.92 -9.84
N ALA A 132 -1.34 13.42 -9.05
CA ALA A 132 -0.55 12.25 -9.41
C ALA A 132 -1.44 11.00 -9.58
N TYR A 133 -2.40 10.80 -8.68
CA TYR A 133 -3.37 9.72 -8.79
C TYR A 133 -4.23 9.84 -10.07
N CYS A 134 -4.81 11.01 -10.34
CA CYS A 134 -5.60 11.24 -11.54
C CYS A 134 -4.78 11.03 -12.80
N HIS A 135 -3.53 11.48 -12.83
CA HIS A 135 -2.62 11.27 -13.95
C HIS A 135 -2.43 9.77 -14.24
N GLU A 136 -2.08 8.97 -13.23
CA GLU A 136 -1.87 7.54 -13.44
C GLU A 136 -3.15 6.80 -13.82
N VAL A 137 -4.29 7.12 -13.21
CA VAL A 137 -5.56 6.50 -13.56
C VAL A 137 -5.95 6.79 -15.00
N LEU A 138 -5.80 8.05 -15.45
CA LEU A 138 -6.08 8.44 -16.83
C LEU A 138 -5.10 7.78 -17.82
N HIS A 139 -3.82 7.72 -17.47
CA HIS A 139 -2.80 7.05 -18.28
C HIS A 139 -3.06 5.54 -18.43
N LEU A 140 -3.46 4.87 -17.35
CA LEU A 140 -3.84 3.46 -17.38
C LEU A 140 -5.12 3.23 -18.19
N ALA A 141 -6.13 4.09 -18.03
CA ALA A 141 -7.37 4.01 -18.79
C ALA A 141 -7.14 4.16 -20.30
N ASP A 142 -6.30 5.12 -20.70
CA ASP A 142 -5.91 5.32 -22.10
C ASP A 142 -5.16 4.11 -22.67
N LYS A 143 -4.23 3.52 -21.89
CA LYS A 143 -3.53 2.29 -22.28
C LYS A 143 -4.47 1.09 -22.45
N LEU A 144 -5.45 0.93 -21.56
CA LEU A 144 -6.45 -0.12 -21.64
C LEU A 144 -7.41 0.06 -22.82
N GLN A 145 -7.64 1.29 -23.28
CA GLN A 145 -8.42 1.56 -24.48
C GLN A 145 -7.62 1.34 -25.77
N LYS A 146 -6.34 1.74 -25.79
CA LYS A 146 -5.47 1.68 -26.98
C LYS A 146 -4.89 0.30 -27.23
N ALA A 147 -4.58 -0.42 -26.17
CA ALA A 147 -4.16 -1.81 -26.25
C ALA A 147 -5.27 -2.63 -25.59
N SER A 148 -5.60 -3.79 -26.16
CA SER A 148 -6.28 -4.88 -25.43
C SER A 148 -5.36 -5.41 -24.31
N TYR A 149 -4.89 -4.51 -23.44
CA TYR A 149 -3.84 -4.73 -22.46
C TYR A 149 -4.43 -5.51 -21.30
N SER A 150 -4.05 -6.78 -21.21
CA SER A 150 -4.25 -7.58 -20.02
C SER A 150 -3.01 -7.41 -19.14
N GLN A 151 -3.17 -6.80 -17.97
CA GLN A 151 -2.11 -6.82 -16.97
C GLN A 151 -1.89 -8.29 -16.58
N LYS A 152 -0.77 -8.88 -17.01
CA LYS A 152 -0.42 -10.25 -16.68
C LYS A 152 -0.29 -10.33 -15.16
N ALA A 153 -1.24 -10.98 -14.50
CA ALA A 153 -1.13 -11.28 -13.08
C ALA A 153 0.07 -12.22 -12.93
N THR A 154 1.15 -11.74 -12.32
CA THR A 154 2.25 -12.60 -11.91
C THR A 154 1.74 -13.57 -10.85
N SER A 155 2.06 -14.85 -11.03
CA SER A 155 1.67 -15.88 -10.08
C SER A 155 2.45 -15.68 -8.79
N TRP A 156 1.89 -16.10 -7.65
CA TRP A 156 2.54 -16.05 -6.33
C TRP A 156 3.91 -16.75 -6.27
N VAL A 157 4.24 -17.54 -7.29
CA VAL A 157 5.41 -18.43 -7.32
C VAL A 157 6.57 -17.83 -8.13
N ASP A 158 6.36 -16.74 -8.87
CA ASP A 158 7.35 -16.20 -9.81
C ASP A 158 8.44 -15.33 -9.13
N ASP A 159 8.32 -15.04 -7.84
CA ASP A 159 9.25 -14.18 -7.06
C ASP A 159 10.29 -14.97 -6.21
N SER A 160 10.49 -16.28 -6.47
CA SER A 160 11.48 -17.12 -5.75
C SER A 160 12.78 -17.35 -6.52
#